data_AF-A0A7C2DDI9-F1
#
_entry.id   AF-A0A7C2DDI9-F1
#
_cell.length_a   1.000
_cell.length_b   1.000
_cell.length_c   1.000
_cell.angle_alpha   90.00
_cell.angle_beta   90.00
_cell.angle_gamma   90.00
#
_symmetry.space_group_name_H-M   'P 1'
#
loop_
_entity.id
_entity.type
_entity.pdbx_description
1 polymer ?
#
loop_
_entity_poly.entity_id
_entity_poly.type
_entity_poly.pdbx_seq_one_letter_code
_entity_poly.pdbx_strand_id
1 'polypeptide(L)'
;MPTVAPGPPETPEPVALAPEEREVVAALAAAYADALPPEVAGRPRALAAAALEGTVPAELVGVLERVCAVALETGRARELGRAEAERVLAAVHRRTPGGRRAARAVEELNRALAPLAGRRIRSIRAATPAPGRSTISI
;
A
#
# COMPACT_ATOMS: atom_id res chain seq x y z
N MET A 1 -13.53 -20.27 -15.40
CA MET A 1 -12.46 -19.32 -15.06
C MET A 1 -12.74 -18.80 -13.65
N PRO A 2 -11.90 -19.02 -12.64
CA PRO A 2 -12.18 -18.49 -11.31
C PRO A 2 -11.94 -16.98 -11.35
N THR A 3 -13.03 -16.22 -11.41
CA THR A 3 -13.02 -14.80 -11.05
C THR A 3 -12.76 -14.75 -9.56
N VAL A 4 -11.61 -14.20 -9.15
CA VAL A 4 -11.42 -13.79 -7.75
C VAL A 4 -12.43 -12.68 -7.53
N ALA A 5 -13.55 -13.03 -6.90
CA ALA A 5 -14.52 -12.05 -6.45
C ALA A 5 -13.76 -11.05 -5.55
N PRO A 6 -13.95 -9.73 -5.71
CA PRO A 6 -13.45 -8.82 -4.71
C PRO A 6 -14.01 -9.30 -3.37
N GLY A 7 -13.11 -9.56 -2.41
CA GLY A 7 -13.54 -9.85 -1.05
C GLY A 7 -14.50 -8.76 -0.57
N PRO A 8 -15.36 -9.05 0.43
CA PRO A 8 -16.29 -8.06 0.94
C PRO A 8 -15.55 -6.74 1.22
N PRO A 9 -16.18 -5.57 1.00
CA PRO A 9 -15.56 -4.30 1.34
C PRO A 9 -15.22 -4.34 2.83
N GLU A 10 -13.96 -4.63 3.15
CA GLU A 10 -13.47 -4.60 4.52
C GLU A 10 -13.68 -3.16 4.98
N THR A 11 -14.62 -2.96 5.91
CA THR A 11 -14.83 -1.68 6.57
C THR A 11 -13.46 -1.26 7.11
N PRO A 12 -12.94 -0.09 6.73
CA PRO A 12 -11.60 0.29 7.14
C PRO A 12 -11.56 0.36 8.67
N GLU A 13 -10.72 -0.45 9.28
CA GLU A 13 -10.45 -0.41 10.72
C GLU A 13 -9.39 0.65 11.01
N PRO A 14 -9.43 1.34 12.16
CA PRO A 14 -8.39 2.28 12.52
C PRO A 14 -7.01 1.62 12.59
N VAL A 15 -5.97 2.35 12.19
CA VAL A 15 -4.59 1.86 12.17
C VAL A 15 -3.78 2.55 13.26
N ALA A 16 -3.33 1.78 14.25
CA ALA A 16 -2.44 2.27 15.30
C ALA A 16 -1.00 2.43 14.76
N LEU A 17 -0.33 3.52 15.15
CA LEU A 17 1.05 3.83 14.75
C LEU A 17 1.99 3.81 15.95
N ALA A 18 3.07 3.03 15.83
CA ALA A 18 4.20 3.09 16.75
C ALA A 18 4.91 4.46 16.64
N PRO A 19 5.60 4.93 17.69
CA PRO A 19 6.18 6.28 17.72
C PRO A 19 7.00 6.65 16.48
N GLU A 20 7.82 5.72 15.99
CA GLU A 20 8.69 5.91 14.82
C GLU A 20 7.89 6.02 13.51
N GLU A 21 6.71 5.42 13.47
CA GLU A 21 5.80 5.46 12.31
C GLU A 21 5.04 6.78 12.24
N ARG A 22 4.75 7.40 13.39
CA ARG A 22 3.96 8.64 13.48
C ARG A 22 4.59 9.76 12.69
N GLU A 23 5.87 10.02 12.93
CA GLU A 23 6.61 11.11 12.29
C GLU A 23 6.73 10.88 10.78
N VAL A 24 7.05 9.65 10.37
CA VAL A 24 7.20 9.29 8.95
C VAL A 24 5.87 9.46 8.20
N VAL A 25 4.78 8.92 8.75
CA VAL A 25 3.45 9.03 8.14
C VAL A 25 2.98 10.48 8.13
N ALA A 26 3.18 11.23 9.20
CA ALA A 26 2.81 12.64 9.28
C ALA A 26 3.55 13.50 8.25
N ALA A 27 4.88 13.35 8.16
CA ALA A 27 5.72 14.08 7.22
C ALA A 27 5.32 13.80 5.76
N LEU A 28 5.05 12.54 5.43
CA LEU A 28 4.64 12.15 4.08
C LEU A 28 3.22 12.61 3.74
N ALA A 29 2.29 12.54 4.69
CA ALA A 29 0.93 13.03 4.50
C ALA A 29 0.91 14.56 4.32
N ALA A 30 1.73 15.30 5.08
CA ALA A 30 1.90 16.74 4.93
C ALA A 30 2.51 17.08 3.55
N ALA A 31 3.62 16.44 3.18
CA ALA A 31 4.25 16.65 1.88
C ALA A 31 3.31 16.30 0.71
N TYR A 32 2.47 15.28 0.86
CA TYR A 32 1.43 14.94 -0.11
C TYR A 32 0.34 16.02 -0.17
N ALA A 33 -0.08 16.56 0.98
CA ALA A 33 -1.04 17.67 1.03
C ALA A 33 -0.53 18.93 0.34
N ASP A 34 0.75 19.24 0.49
CA ASP A 34 1.38 20.44 -0.09
C ASP A 34 1.52 20.35 -1.62
N ALA A 35 1.57 19.13 -2.16
CA ALA A 35 1.57 18.88 -3.60
C ALA A 35 0.17 18.95 -4.24
N LEU A 36 -0.88 19.13 -3.44
CA LEU A 36 -2.26 19.11 -3.91
C LEU A 36 -2.92 20.51 -3.90
N PRO A 37 -3.92 20.74 -4.76
CA PRO A 37 -4.75 21.94 -4.68
C PRO A 37 -5.42 22.08 -3.29
N PRO A 38 -5.59 23.31 -2.77
CA PRO A 38 -6.14 23.56 -1.44
C PRO A 38 -7.48 22.88 -1.17
N GLU A 39 -8.32 22.74 -2.20
CA GLU A 39 -9.68 22.19 -2.14
C GLU A 39 -9.69 20.71 -1.77
N VAL A 40 -8.63 19.97 -2.10
CA VAL A 40 -8.53 18.52 -1.88
C VAL A 40 -7.47 18.12 -0.85
N ALA A 41 -6.63 19.06 -0.43
CA ALA A 41 -5.56 18.84 0.55
C ALA A 41 -6.07 18.64 2.00
N GLY A 42 -7.34 18.92 2.29
CA GLY A 42 -7.91 18.83 3.65
C GLY A 42 -7.79 17.45 4.29
N ARG A 43 -8.10 16.37 3.54
CA ARG A 43 -8.02 15.00 4.09
C ARG A 43 -6.57 14.53 4.32
N PRO A 44 -5.61 14.77 3.42
CA PRO A 44 -4.19 14.56 3.69
C PRO A 44 -3.66 15.33 4.90
N ARG A 45 -4.07 16.59 5.12
CA ARG A 45 -3.70 17.34 6.33
C ARG A 45 -4.29 16.72 7.60
N ALA A 46 -5.55 16.29 7.56
CA ALA A 46 -6.17 15.57 8.67
C ALA A 46 -5.45 14.25 8.97
N LEU A 47 -4.97 13.54 7.93
CA LEU A 47 -4.15 12.34 8.10
C LEU A 47 -2.82 12.66 8.79
N ALA A 48 -2.15 13.75 8.39
CA ALA A 48 -0.90 14.16 9.03
C ALA A 48 -1.10 14.43 10.54
N ALA A 49 -2.17 15.13 10.91
CA ALA A 49 -2.51 15.38 12.31
C ALA A 49 -2.83 14.08 13.07
N ALA A 50 -3.69 13.23 12.52
CA ALA A 50 -4.06 11.95 13.15
C ALA A 50 -2.85 11.01 13.32
N ALA A 51 -1.89 11.04 12.39
CA ALA A 51 -0.68 10.25 12.48
C ALA A 51 0.18 10.64 13.69
N LEU A 52 0.29 11.94 14.00
CA LEU A 52 1.03 12.43 15.18
C LEU A 52 0.38 11.98 16.50
N GLU A 53 -0.96 11.93 16.55
CA GLU A 53 -1.71 11.38 17.68
C GLU A 53 -1.53 9.85 17.84
N GLY A 54 -1.01 9.19 16.80
CA GLY A 54 -0.64 7.77 16.85
C GLY A 54 -1.74 6.81 16.46
N THR A 55 -2.88 7.30 15.97
CA THR A 55 -3.94 6.45 15.44
C THR A 55 -4.57 7.11 14.23
N VAL A 56 -4.59 6.39 13.11
CA VAL A 56 -5.29 6.82 11.89
C VAL A 56 -6.73 6.30 11.95
N PRO A 57 -7.74 7.19 12.02
CA PRO A 57 -9.15 6.81 11.99
C PRO A 57 -9.52 6.04 10.73
N ALA A 58 -10.53 5.17 10.85
CA ALA A 58 -11.09 4.34 9.79
C ALA A 58 -11.32 5.12 8.47
N GLU A 59 -11.92 6.31 8.57
CA GLU A 59 -12.23 7.17 7.44
C GLU A 59 -10.99 7.70 6.71
N LEU A 60 -9.84 7.78 7.39
CA LEU A 60 -8.59 8.27 6.81
C LEU A 60 -7.70 7.13 6.27
N VAL A 61 -8.02 5.87 6.53
CA VAL A 61 -7.22 4.71 6.05
C VAL A 61 -7.10 4.69 4.53
N GLY A 62 -8.18 5.01 3.80
CA GLY A 62 -8.10 5.09 2.34
C GLY A 62 -7.18 6.22 1.83
N VAL A 63 -6.99 7.28 2.63
CA VAL A 63 -6.02 8.34 2.33
C VAL A 63 -4.61 7.86 2.64
N LEU A 64 -4.42 7.17 3.78
CA LEU A 64 -3.15 6.54 4.16
C LEU A 64 -2.67 5.57 3.08
N GLU A 65 -3.55 4.71 2.58
CA GLU A 65 -3.24 3.77 1.49
C GLU A 65 -2.70 4.49 0.26
N ARG A 66 -3.33 5.60 -0.15
CA ARG A 66 -2.88 6.39 -1.30
C ARG A 66 -1.54 7.07 -1.05
N VAL A 67 -1.34 7.68 0.12
CA VAL A 67 -0.06 8.32 0.49
C VAL A 67 1.06 7.28 0.49
N CYS A 68 0.84 6.11 1.11
CA CYS A 68 1.81 5.02 1.10
C CYS A 68 2.12 4.56 -0.32
N ALA A 69 1.11 4.30 -1.14
CA ALA A 69 1.29 3.84 -2.52
C ALA A 69 2.13 4.83 -3.32
N VAL A 70 1.73 6.10 -3.35
CA VAL A 70 2.46 7.14 -4.09
C VAL A 70 3.89 7.27 -3.58
N ALA A 71 4.09 7.34 -2.27
CA ALA A 71 5.43 7.57 -1.72
C ALA A 71 6.39 6.38 -1.92
N LEU A 72 5.87 5.15 -1.94
CA LEU A 72 6.65 3.94 -2.24
C LEU A 72 6.94 3.84 -3.75
N GLU A 73 5.96 4.12 -4.61
CA GLU A 73 6.08 4.01 -6.06
C GLU A 73 7.01 5.07 -6.66
N THR A 74 6.96 6.31 -6.15
CA THR A 74 7.79 7.41 -6.67
C THR A 74 9.15 7.51 -5.97
N GLY A 75 9.42 6.67 -4.97
CA GLY A 75 10.63 6.76 -4.16
C GLY A 75 10.67 7.94 -3.18
N ARG A 76 9.57 8.69 -3.04
CA ARG A 76 9.48 9.88 -2.17
C ARG A 76 9.77 9.54 -0.70
N ALA A 77 9.42 8.34 -0.25
CA ALA A 77 9.78 7.85 1.09
C ALA A 77 11.31 7.81 1.30
N ARG A 78 12.08 7.41 0.27
CA ARG A 78 13.55 7.40 0.32
C ARG A 78 14.13 8.81 0.33
N GLU A 79 13.53 9.74 -0.38
CA GLU A 79 14.01 11.13 -0.40
C GLU A 79 13.83 11.83 0.96
N LEU A 80 12.69 11.60 1.62
CA LEU A 80 12.36 12.25 2.91
C LEU A 80 13.07 11.63 4.11
N GLY A 81 13.25 10.30 4.14
CA GLY A 81 13.80 9.62 5.32
C GLY A 81 14.68 8.40 4.99
N ARG A 82 15.26 8.36 3.79
CA ARG A 82 16.16 7.29 3.32
C ARG A 82 15.49 5.91 3.35
N ALA A 83 16.29 4.85 3.39
CA ALA A 83 15.80 3.47 3.37
C ALA A 83 14.97 3.08 4.61
N GLU A 84 15.07 3.82 5.72
CA GLU A 84 14.30 3.54 6.92
C GLU A 84 12.84 3.96 6.78
N ALA A 85 12.59 5.17 6.28
CA ALA A 85 11.23 5.66 6.07
C ALA A 85 10.46 4.79 5.07
N GLU A 86 11.12 4.27 4.03
CA GLU A 86 10.49 3.33 3.10
C GLU A 86 10.09 2.01 3.79
N ARG A 87 10.97 1.45 4.63
CA ARG A 87 10.69 0.23 5.39
C ARG A 87 9.53 0.42 6.36
N VAL A 88 9.53 1.53 7.09
CA VAL A 88 8.45 1.95 7.99
C VAL A 88 7.14 2.07 7.23
N LEU A 89 7.13 2.80 6.12
CA LEU A 89 5.91 3.02 5.33
C LEU A 89 5.38 1.74 4.70
N ALA A 90 6.26 0.85 4.25
CA ALA A 90 5.86 -0.47 3.76
C ALA A 90 5.23 -1.31 4.89
N ALA A 91 5.74 -1.23 6.13
CA ALA A 91 5.18 -1.91 7.28
C ALA A 91 3.79 -1.37 7.67
N VAL A 92 3.61 -0.05 7.65
CA VAL A 92 2.31 0.59 7.84
C VAL A 92 1.34 0.16 6.74
N HIS A 93 1.76 0.21 5.47
CA HIS A 93 0.91 -0.15 4.33
C HIS A 93 0.43 -1.60 4.42
N ARG A 94 1.28 -2.56 4.79
CA ARG A 94 0.89 -3.98 4.96
C ARG A 94 -0.24 -4.20 5.98
N ARG A 95 -0.39 -3.29 6.95
CA ARG A 95 -1.47 -3.38 7.95
C ARG A 95 -2.80 -2.82 7.46
N THR A 96 -2.81 -2.06 6.36
CA THR A 96 -4.04 -1.54 5.74
C THR A 96 -4.81 -2.64 4.98
N PRO A 97 -6.12 -2.51 4.78
CA PRO A 97 -6.90 -3.43 3.94
C PRO A 97 -6.29 -3.64 2.53
N GLY A 98 -5.84 -2.56 1.89
CA GLY A 98 -5.15 -2.59 0.59
C GLY A 98 -3.86 -3.38 0.62
N GLY A 99 -3.01 -3.15 1.62
CA GLY A 99 -1.77 -3.90 1.81
C GLY A 99 -2.01 -5.39 2.10
N ARG A 100 -3.03 -5.72 2.90
CA ARG A 100 -3.43 -7.12 3.16
C ARG A 100 -3.92 -7.81 1.89
N ARG A 101 -4.70 -7.12 1.05
CA ARG A 101 -5.12 -7.64 -0.27
C ARG A 101 -3.90 -7.92 -1.17
N ALA A 102 -2.94 -7.00 -1.22
CA ALA A 102 -1.72 -7.18 -1.98
C ALA A 102 -0.90 -8.38 -1.48
N ALA A 103 -0.75 -8.54 -0.16
CA ALA A 103 -0.06 -9.68 0.43
C ALA A 103 -0.73 -11.01 0.06
N ARG A 104 -2.07 -11.10 0.15
CA ARG A 104 -2.83 -12.29 -0.26
C ARG A 104 -2.64 -12.62 -1.74
N ALA A 105 -2.64 -11.62 -2.61
CA ALA A 105 -2.41 -11.84 -4.04
C ALA A 105 -1.01 -12.43 -4.32
N VAL A 106 0.02 -11.99 -3.58
CA VAL A 106 1.37 -12.54 -3.68
C VAL A 106 1.43 -13.97 -3.14
N GLU A 107 0.75 -14.27 -2.03
CA GLU A 107 0.66 -15.64 -1.51
C GLU A 107 -0.02 -16.60 -2.49
N GLU A 108 -1.13 -16.16 -3.09
CA GLU A 108 -1.84 -16.92 -4.13
C GLU A 108 -0.97 -17.16 -5.35
N LEU A 109 -0.24 -16.14 -5.79
CA LEU A 109 0.72 -16.25 -6.89
C LEU A 109 1.81 -17.27 -6.57
N ASN A 110 2.45 -17.18 -5.40
CA ASN A 110 3.49 -18.10 -4.98
C ASN A 110 2.97 -19.55 -4.90
N ARG A 111 1.73 -19.73 -4.40
CA ARG A 111 1.05 -21.04 -4.37
C ARG A 111 0.82 -21.59 -5.77
N ALA A 112 0.41 -20.75 -6.72
CA ALA A 112 0.20 -21.14 -8.12
C ALA A 112 1.51 -21.50 -8.84
N LEU A 113 2.63 -20.87 -8.49
CA LEU A 113 3.94 -21.12 -9.09
C LEU A 113 4.71 -22.27 -8.42
N ALA A 114 4.39 -22.64 -7.17
CA ALA A 114 5.07 -23.69 -6.42
C ALA A 114 5.24 -25.02 -7.18
N PRO A 115 4.26 -25.52 -7.97
CA PRO A 115 4.42 -26.77 -8.74
C PRO A 115 5.51 -26.75 -9.83
N LEU A 116 6.03 -25.57 -10.17
CA LEU A 116 7.09 -25.40 -11.17
C LEU A 116 8.49 -25.49 -10.57
N ALA A 117 8.62 -25.52 -9.25
CA ALA A 117 9.91 -25.61 -8.58
C ALA A 117 10.71 -26.83 -9.09
N GLY A 118 11.94 -26.60 -9.54
CA GLY A 118 12.82 -27.63 -10.09
C GLY A 118 12.46 -28.12 -11.52
N ARG A 119 11.44 -27.54 -12.17
CA ARG A 119 11.07 -27.87 -13.56
C ARG A 119 11.80 -26.95 -14.54
N ARG A 120 12.11 -27.47 -15.74
CA ARG A 120 12.57 -26.63 -16.87
C ARG A 120 11.38 -25.91 -17.48
N ILE A 121 11.33 -24.58 -17.35
CA ILE A 121 10.29 -23.75 -17.94
C ILE A 121 10.74 -23.28 -19.34
N ARG A 122 9.90 -23.48 -20.36
CA ARG A 122 10.20 -23.08 -21.74
C ARG A 122 9.76 -21.65 -22.05
N SER A 123 8.64 -21.21 -21.46
CA SER A 123 8.07 -19.88 -21.64
C SER A 123 7.32 -19.46 -20.39
N ILE A 124 7.34 -18.17 -20.09
CA ILE A 124 6.44 -17.53 -19.11
C ILE A 124 5.98 -16.22 -19.76
N ARG A 125 4.69 -15.93 -19.69
CA ARG A 125 4.13 -14.64 -20.10
C ARG A 125 3.40 -14.03 -18.91
N ALA A 126 3.81 -12.82 -18.55
CA ALA A 126 3.06 -11.93 -17.68
C ALA A 126 2.37 -10.86 -18.55
N ALA A 127 1.13 -10.53 -18.23
CA ALA A 127 0.39 -9.45 -18.87
C ALA A 127 -0.42 -8.67 -17.83
N THR A 128 -0.57 -7.37 -18.06
CA THR A 128 -1.34 -6.46 -17.21
C THR A 128 -2.50 -5.91 -18.02
N PRO A 129 -3.61 -6.66 -18.17
CA PRO A 129 -4.74 -6.22 -19.00
C PRO A 129 -5.45 -4.97 -18.43
N ALA A 130 -5.29 -4.68 -17.14
CA ALA A 130 -5.77 -3.46 -16.51
C ALA A 130 -4.89 -3.10 -15.29
N PRO A 131 -4.84 -1.81 -14.87
CA PRO A 131 -4.18 -1.43 -13.63
C PRO A 131 -4.67 -2.27 -12.45
N GLY A 132 -3.74 -2.80 -11.65
CA GLY A 132 -4.07 -3.68 -10.53
C GLY A 132 -4.51 -5.10 -10.91
N ARG A 133 -4.52 -5.47 -12.19
CA ARG A 133 -4.78 -6.85 -12.66
C ARG A 133 -3.59 -7.38 -13.43
N SER A 134 -3.01 -8.46 -12.91
CA SER A 134 -1.91 -9.18 -13.56
C SER A 134 -2.33 -10.61 -13.85
N THR A 135 -1.97 -11.11 -15.03
CA THR A 135 -2.17 -12.51 -15.43
C THR A 135 -0.83 -13.14 -15.76
N ILE A 136 -0.62 -14.38 -15.33
CA ILE A 136 0.57 -15.16 -15.67
C ILE A 136 0.13 -16.47 -16.34
N SER A 137 0.75 -16.77 -17.48
CA SER A 137 0.57 -18.01 -18.25
C SER A 137 1.93 -18.63 -18.54
N ILE A 138 2.02 -19.95 -18.53
CA ILE A 138 3.27 -20.73 -18.56
C ILE A 138 3.18 -21.78 -19.66
#